data_AF-A0A2T6K7D2-F1
#
_entry.id   AF-A0A2T6K7D2-F1
#
_cell.length_a   1.000
_cell.length_b   1.000
_cell.length_c   1.000
_cell.angle_alpha   90.00
_cell.angle_beta   90.00
_cell.angle_gamma   90.00
#
_symmetry.space_group_name_H-M   'P 1'
#
loop_
_entity.id
_entity.type
_entity.pdbx_description
1 polymer ?
#
loop_
_entity_poly.entity_id
_entity_poly.type
_entity_poly.pdbx_seq_one_letter_code
_entity_poly.pdbx_strand_id
1 'polypeptide(L)'
;MQDYMEILEHSQAIFKFVLLLLTNLIINAIGFIPSAFLTAINLSIYGTFLGASLSLIGEVIGTQIGFHLYRKGLSKINPTWKAHSYWIRMQSSSFRLVFISIIFF
;
A
#
# COMPACT_ATOMS: atom_id res chain seq x y z
N MET A 1 32.75 -18.52 -19.10
CA MET A 1 31.57 -17.86 -19.71
C MET A 1 30.29 -18.25 -18.98
N GLN A 2 30.06 -19.55 -18.70
CA GLN A 2 28.91 -20.03 -17.92
C GLN A 2 28.80 -19.40 -16.52
N ASP A 3 29.88 -19.39 -15.74
CA ASP A 3 29.87 -18.81 -14.37
C ASP A 3 29.48 -17.31 -14.37
N TYR A 4 29.90 -16.56 -15.38
CA TYR A 4 29.55 -15.13 -15.52
C TYR A 4 28.06 -14.94 -15.78
N MET A 5 27.45 -15.80 -16.60
CA MET A 5 26.02 -15.73 -16.89
C MET A 5 25.18 -16.10 -15.67
N GLU A 6 25.62 -17.09 -14.88
CA GLU A 6 24.95 -17.50 -13.65
C GLU A 6 24.94 -16.38 -12.59
N ILE A 7 26.07 -15.70 -12.42
CA ILE A 7 26.18 -14.54 -11.51
C ILE A 7 25.26 -13.39 -11.94
N LEU A 8 25.18 -13.14 -13.26
CA LEU A 8 24.31 -12.08 -13.80
C LEU A 8 22.83 -12.39 -13.57
N GLU A 9 22.39 -13.62 -13.85
CA GLU A 9 21.01 -14.05 -13.62
C GLU A 9 20.60 -13.94 -12.14
N HIS A 10 21.49 -14.37 -11.23
CA HIS A 10 21.22 -14.28 -9.79
C HIS A 10 21.10 -12.83 -9.30
N SER A 11 21.99 -11.95 -9.76
CA SER A 11 21.95 -10.52 -9.44
C SER A 11 20.64 -9.86 -9.92
N GLN A 12 20.19 -10.19 -11.14
CA GLN A 12 18.92 -9.70 -11.68
C GLN A 12 17.72 -10.20 -10.88
N ALA A 13 17.75 -11.45 -10.42
CA ALA A 13 16.68 -12.02 -9.60
C ALA A 13 16.53 -11.27 -8.26
N ILE A 14 17.65 -11.00 -7.57
CA ILE A 14 17.65 -10.23 -6.31
C ILE A 14 17.13 -8.82 -6.55
N PHE A 15 17.61 -8.15 -7.60
CA PHE A 15 17.18 -6.79 -7.93
C PHE A 15 15.66 -6.71 -8.15
N LYS A 16 15.11 -7.63 -8.95
CA LYS A 16 13.65 -7.71 -9.20
C LYS A 16 12.88 -7.91 -7.90
N PHE A 17 13.37 -8.76 -7.00
CA PHE A 17 12.70 -9.06 -5.74
C PHE A 17 12.64 -7.84 -4.83
N VAL A 18 13.77 -7.15 -4.66
CA VAL A 18 13.86 -5.93 -3.86
C VAL A 18 12.98 -4.83 -4.44
N LEU A 19 13.00 -4.64 -5.77
CA LEU A 19 12.18 -3.63 -6.44
C LEU A 19 10.68 -3.88 -6.23
N LEU A 20 10.23 -5.13 -6.36
CA LEU A 20 8.84 -5.51 -6.14
C LEU A 20 8.43 -5.35 -4.67
N LEU A 21 9.31 -5.68 -3.72
CA LEU A 21 9.07 -5.45 -2.30
C LEU A 21 8.88 -3.95 -2.01
N LEU A 22 9.78 -3.10 -2.52
CA LEU A 22 9.71 -1.64 -2.32
C LEU A 22 8.46 -1.05 -2.95
N THR A 23 8.09 -1.51 -4.15
CA THR A 23 6.86 -1.08 -4.82
C THR A 23 5.63 -1.43 -3.98
N ASN A 24 5.56 -2.66 -3.44
CA ASN A 24 4.48 -3.05 -2.53
C ASN A 24 4.45 -2.14 -1.30
N LEU A 25 5.60 -1.89 -0.67
CA LEU A 25 5.69 -1.03 0.50
C LEU A 25 5.11 0.38 0.25
N ILE A 26 5.53 1.02 -0.85
CA ILE A 26 5.13 2.39 -1.20
C ILE A 26 3.63 2.45 -1.48
N ILE A 27 3.13 1.53 -2.30
CA ILE A 27 1.73 1.52 -2.72
C ILE A 27 0.82 1.25 -1.52
N ASN A 28 1.20 0.31 -0.66
CA ASN A 28 0.46 -0.01 0.56
C ASN A 28 0.54 1.12 1.61
N ALA A 29 1.64 1.87 1.65
CA ALA A 29 1.76 3.06 2.51
C ALA A 29 0.88 4.23 2.04
N ILE A 30 0.67 4.38 0.73
CA ILE A 30 -0.22 5.40 0.17
C ILE A 30 -1.69 5.05 0.47
N GLY A 31 -2.06 3.77 0.44
CA GLY A 31 -3.38 3.28 0.86
C GLY A 31 -4.56 3.69 -0.04
N PHE A 32 -4.30 4.38 -1.16
CA PHE A 32 -5.32 4.80 -2.13
C PHE A 32 -5.43 3.84 -3.33
N ILE A 33 -4.32 3.22 -3.71
CA ILE A 33 -4.24 2.36 -4.89
C ILE A 33 -4.58 0.91 -4.50
N PRO A 34 -5.48 0.22 -5.21
CA PRO A 34 -5.77 -1.20 -4.94
C PRO A 34 -4.51 -2.08 -5.06
N SER A 35 -4.05 -2.63 -3.93
CA SER A 35 -2.86 -3.49 -3.83
C SER A 35 -3.05 -4.88 -4.47
N ALA A 36 -4.30 -5.26 -4.76
CA ALA A 36 -4.66 -6.54 -5.37
C ALA A 36 -3.91 -6.81 -6.69
N PHE A 37 -3.68 -5.78 -7.51
CA PHE A 37 -2.95 -5.91 -8.77
C PHE A 37 -1.48 -6.28 -8.56
N LEU A 38 -0.81 -5.65 -7.59
CA LEU A 38 0.58 -5.96 -7.25
C LEU A 38 0.72 -7.36 -6.68
N THR A 39 -0.27 -7.80 -5.91
CA THR A 39 -0.33 -9.16 -5.41
C THR A 39 -0.44 -10.19 -6.55
N ALA A 40 -1.31 -9.95 -7.53
CA ALA A 40 -1.38 -10.81 -8.72
C ALA A 40 -0.04 -10.87 -9.49
N ILE A 41 0.65 -9.74 -9.64
CA ILE A 41 1.97 -9.68 -10.29
C ILE A 41 3.01 -10.48 -9.50
N ASN A 42 3.08 -10.32 -8.18
CA ASN A 42 4.01 -11.05 -7.33
C ASN A 42 3.77 -12.56 -7.38
N LEU A 43 2.51 -12.99 -7.37
CA LEU A 43 2.12 -14.39 -7.53
C LEU A 43 2.51 -14.94 -8.90
N SER A 44 2.35 -14.15 -9.96
CA SER A 44 2.75 -14.54 -11.32
C SER A 44 4.26 -14.68 -11.48
N ILE A 45 5.06 -13.90 -10.77
CA ILE A 45 6.53 -13.87 -10.91
C ILE A 45 7.20 -14.90 -9.98
N TYR A 46 6.77 -14.99 -8.72
CA TYR A 46 7.41 -15.82 -7.69
C TYR A 46 6.61 -17.07 -7.31
N GLY A 47 5.46 -17.30 -7.94
CA GLY A 47 4.54 -18.37 -7.59
C GLY A 47 3.72 -18.07 -6.34
N THR A 48 2.78 -18.97 -6.02
CA THR A 48 1.76 -18.72 -4.98
C THR A 48 2.37 -18.46 -3.61
N PHE A 49 3.32 -19.28 -3.16
CA PHE A 49 3.82 -19.21 -1.78
C PHE A 49 4.80 -18.03 -1.57
N LEU A 50 5.84 -17.92 -2.41
CA LEU A 50 6.84 -16.85 -2.30
C LEU A 50 6.23 -15.50 -2.68
N GLY A 51 5.41 -15.44 -3.75
CA GLY A 51 4.72 -14.23 -4.16
C GLY A 51 3.73 -13.74 -3.10
N ALA A 52 2.94 -14.64 -2.48
CA ALA A 52 2.05 -14.25 -1.39
C ALA A 52 2.82 -13.77 -0.16
N SER A 53 3.90 -14.45 0.22
CA SER A 53 4.74 -14.04 1.34
C SER A 53 5.33 -12.64 1.11
N LEU A 54 5.86 -12.38 -0.10
CA LEU A 54 6.37 -11.08 -0.52
C LEU A 54 5.31 -9.97 -0.42
N SER A 55 4.11 -10.24 -0.94
CA SER A 55 2.97 -9.32 -0.86
C SER A 55 2.54 -9.05 0.57
N LEU A 56 2.36 -10.09 1.39
CA LEU A 56 1.91 -9.94 2.77
C LEU A 56 2.90 -9.12 3.60
N ILE A 57 4.20 -9.37 3.46
CA ILE A 57 5.24 -8.60 4.15
C ILE A 57 5.18 -7.13 3.70
N GLY A 58 5.10 -6.88 2.39
CA GLY A 58 4.99 -5.52 1.87
C GLY A 58 3.71 -4.80 2.31
N GLU A 59 2.60 -5.53 2.45
CA GLU A 59 1.30 -5.01 2.88
C GLU A 59 1.28 -4.69 4.36
N VAL A 60 1.69 -5.62 5.22
CA VAL A 60 1.77 -5.36 6.66
C VAL A 60 2.70 -4.19 6.95
N ILE A 61 3.93 -4.19 6.41
CA ILE A 61 4.89 -3.12 6.71
C ILE A 61 4.44 -1.80 6.07
N GLY A 62 4.00 -1.82 4.81
CA GLY A 62 3.53 -0.63 4.10
C GLY A 62 2.34 0.02 4.79
N THR A 63 1.32 -0.77 5.15
CA THR A 63 0.15 -0.28 5.89
C THR A 63 0.51 0.26 7.27
N GLN A 64 1.44 -0.36 7.99
CA GLN A 64 1.90 0.18 9.29
C GLN A 64 2.59 1.55 9.12
N ILE A 65 3.45 1.70 8.11
CA ILE A 65 4.10 2.97 7.79
C ILE A 65 3.05 4.02 7.40
N GLY A 66 2.14 3.65 6.49
CA GLY A 66 1.03 4.50 6.02
C GLY A 66 0.14 4.96 7.17
N PHE A 67 -0.22 4.06 8.08
CA PHE A 67 -1.01 4.37 9.27
C PHE A 67 -0.32 5.41 10.17
N HIS A 68 0.99 5.25 10.41
CA HIS A 68 1.74 6.21 11.22
C HIS A 68 1.87 7.57 10.54
N LEU A 69 2.10 7.59 9.22
CA LEU A 69 2.13 8.81 8.41
C LEU A 69 0.77 9.51 8.44
N TYR A 70 -0.32 8.78 8.25
CA TYR A 70 -1.68 9.29 8.33
C TYR A 70 -1.96 9.92 9.71
N ARG A 71 -1.63 9.22 10.79
CA ARG A 71 -1.83 9.71 12.16
C ARG A 71 -1.03 11.00 12.43
N LYS A 72 0.22 11.06 11.97
CA LYS A 72 1.09 12.25 12.07
C LYS A 72 0.59 13.41 11.20
N GLY A 73 0.03 13.11 10.03
CA GLY A 73 -0.57 14.11 9.15
C GLY A 73 -1.81 14.74 9.78
N LEU A 74 -2.73 13.90 10.27
CA LEU A 74 -3.96 14.33 10.94
C LEU A 74 -3.68 15.16 12.20
N SER A 75 -2.65 14.83 12.98
CA SER A 75 -2.32 15.58 14.20
C SER A 75 -1.86 17.01 13.91
N LYS A 76 -1.44 17.30 12.67
CA LYS A 76 -1.00 18.63 12.23
C LYS A 76 -2.07 19.39 11.44
N ILE A 77 -3.26 18.82 11.25
CA ILE A 77 -4.36 19.50 10.56
C ILE A 77 -4.83 20.71 11.35
N ASN A 78 -5.00 21.84 10.66
CA ASN A 78 -5.49 23.08 11.23
C ASN A 78 -6.87 22.87 11.89
N PRO A 79 -7.08 23.26 13.16
CA PRO A 79 -8.36 23.12 13.83
C PRO A 79 -9.52 23.82 13.10
N THR A 80 -9.27 24.86 12.28
CA THR A 80 -10.32 25.51 11.47
C THR A 80 -10.93 24.58 10.42
N TRP A 81 -10.18 23.62 9.90
CA TRP A 81 -10.69 22.61 8.97
C TRP A 81 -11.70 21.69 9.64
N LYS A 82 -11.51 21.37 10.92
CA LYS A 82 -12.45 20.54 11.71
C LYS A 82 -13.78 21.25 11.99
N ALA A 83 -13.79 22.58 11.95
CA ALA A 83 -14.96 23.42 12.21
C ALA A 83 -15.84 23.67 10.97
N HIS A 84 -15.44 23.20 9.77
CA HIS A 84 -16.22 23.40 8.55
C HIS A 84 -17.50 22.55 8.56
N SER A 85 -18.64 23.11 8.14
CA SER A 85 -19.97 22.47 8.20
C SER A 85 -20.05 21.10 7.51
N TYR A 86 -19.21 20.87 6.50
CA TYR A 86 -19.07 19.59 5.81
C TYR A 86 -18.53 18.49 6.74
N TRP A 87 -17.47 18.77 7.52
CA TRP A 87 -16.86 17.83 8.45
C TRP A 87 -17.77 17.49 9.63
N ILE A 88 -18.53 18.47 10.12
CA ILE A 88 -19.54 18.26 11.19
C ILE A 88 -20.65 17.33 10.69
N ARG A 89 -21.13 17.54 9.46
CA ARG A 89 -22.17 16.70 8.84
C ARG A 89 -21.68 15.27 8.59
N MET A 90 -20.40 15.07 8.26
CA MET A 90 -19.84 13.71 8.13
C MET A 90 -19.70 13.01 9.48
N GLN A 91 -19.35 13.73 10.55
CA GLN A 91 -19.26 13.15 11.90
C GLN A 91 -20.63 12.81 12.52
N SER A 92 -21.68 13.56 12.19
CA SER A 92 -23.03 13.30 12.69
C SER A 92 -23.83 12.29 11.87
N SER A 93 -23.34 11.92 10.69
CA SER A 93 -24.01 10.97 9.80
C SER A 93 -23.71 9.52 10.19
N SER A 94 -24.66 8.62 9.91
CA SER A 94 -24.44 7.18 10.07
C SER A 94 -23.25 6.73 9.21
N PHE A 95 -22.39 5.88 9.78
CA PHE A 95 -21.26 5.25 9.07
C PHE A 95 -21.63 4.73 7.68
N ARG A 96 -22.83 4.12 7.54
CA ARG A 96 -23.33 3.59 6.26
C ARG A 96 -23.50 4.66 5.19
N LEU A 97 -24.00 5.84 5.55
CA LEU A 97 -24.22 6.94 4.59
C LEU A 97 -22.89 7.56 4.15
N VAL A 98 -21.95 7.76 5.07
CA VAL A 98 -20.62 8.27 4.75
C VAL A 98 -19.89 7.30 3.83
N PHE A 99 -19.97 6.00 4.11
CA PHE A 99 -19.36 4.96 3.28
C PHE A 99 -19.95 4.91 1.87
N ILE A 100 -21.28 4.94 1.73
CA ILE A 100 -21.96 4.96 0.42
C ILE A 100 -21.58 6.23 -0.36
N SER A 101 -21.53 7.39 0.29
CA SER A 101 -21.13 8.63 -0.37
C SER A 101 -19.70 8.60 -0.93
N ILE A 102 -18.76 7.93 -0.27
CA ILE A 102 -17.38 7.81 -0.77
C ILE A 102 -17.29 6.85 -1.97
N ILE A 103 -18.11 5.81 -2.01
CA ILE A 103 -18.12 4.83 -3.12
C ILE A 103 -18.79 5.41 -4.37
N PHE A 104 -19.80 6.26 -4.21
CA PHE A 104 -20.61 6.82 -5.29
C PHE A 104 -20.21 8.26 -5.70
N PHE A 105 -19.15 8.82 -5.12
CA PHE A 105 -18.54 10.10 -5.52
C PHE A 105 -17.31 9.86 -6.37
#